data_AF-A0A2H0QYJ4-F1
#
_entry.id   AF-A0A2H0QYJ4-F1
#
_cell.length_a   1.000
_cell.length_b   1.000
_cell.length_c   1.000
_cell.angle_alpha   90.00
_cell.angle_beta   90.00
_cell.angle_gamma   90.00
#
_symmetry.space_group_name_H-M   'P 1'
#
loop_
_entity.id
_entity.type
_entity.pdbx_description
1 polymer ?
#
loop_
_entity_poly.entity_id
_entity_poly.type
_entity_poly.pdbx_seq_one_letter_code
_entity_poly.pdbx_strand_id
1 'polypeptide(L)'
;MSKSYSLDLRLRVVTYIKEGGSKISASSVFQVSRPTIDKWLSYDDSGDLSPRKAKGNRSKISKERLVFVLNSQPDAYLHEIAEHFDVSYVAVHAALKRFGITRKKNHALQGTERKKA
;
A
#
# COMPACT_ATOMS: atom_id res chain seq x y z
N MET A 1 -15.40 9.67 0.21
CA MET A 1 -14.10 9.44 -0.48
C MET A 1 -13.91 10.54 -1.52
N SER A 2 -12.81 11.31 -1.47
CA SER A 2 -12.55 12.31 -2.51
C SER A 2 -12.07 11.64 -3.79
N LYS A 3 -12.74 11.89 -4.91
CA LYS A 3 -12.34 11.36 -6.22
C LYS A 3 -11.30 12.30 -6.85
N SER A 4 -10.21 11.73 -7.37
CA SER A 4 -9.27 12.50 -8.18
C SER A 4 -9.88 12.83 -9.54
N TYR A 5 -9.58 14.02 -10.07
CA TYR A 5 -9.90 14.37 -11.44
C TYR A 5 -9.27 13.40 -12.45
N SER A 6 -9.97 13.15 -13.55
CA SER A 6 -9.54 12.26 -14.63
C SER A 6 -8.25 12.75 -15.30
N LEU A 7 -7.49 11.82 -15.88
CA LEU A 7 -6.24 12.14 -16.57
C LEU A 7 -6.48 13.02 -17.81
N ASP A 8 -7.57 12.77 -18.54
CA ASP A 8 -7.99 13.61 -19.69
C ASP A 8 -8.22 15.08 -19.29
N LEU A 9 -8.93 15.33 -18.18
CA LEU A 9 -9.15 16.71 -17.72
C LEU A 9 -7.84 17.40 -17.34
N ARG A 10 -6.93 16.69 -16.66
CA ARG A 10 -5.61 17.22 -16.30
C ARG A 10 -4.80 17.60 -17.53
N LEU A 11 -4.77 16.72 -18.54
CA LEU A 11 -4.08 16.97 -19.80
C LEU A 11 -4.63 18.21 -20.49
N ARG A 12 -5.96 18.31 -20.66
CA ARG A 12 -6.60 19.45 -21.33
C ARG A 12 -6.31 20.78 -20.65
N VAL A 13 -6.28 20.79 -19.32
CA VAL A 13 -5.98 21.99 -18.53
C VAL A 13 -4.52 22.41 -18.70
N VAL A 14 -3.60 21.45 -18.67
CA VAL A 14 -2.17 21.71 -18.88
C VAL A 14 -1.88 22.15 -20.31
N THR A 15 -2.46 21.50 -21.33
CA THR A 15 -2.30 21.89 -22.73
C THR A 15 -2.83 23.30 -22.98
N TYR A 16 -4.01 23.62 -22.45
CA TYR A 16 -4.59 24.96 -22.55
C TYR A 16 -3.67 26.05 -21.99
N ILE A 17 -2.97 25.77 -20.89
CA ILE A 17 -2.00 26.72 -20.30
C ILE A 17 -0.73 26.81 -21.15
N LYS A 18 -0.23 25.69 -21.67
CA LYS A 18 0.94 25.65 -22.58
C LYS A 18 0.67 26.39 -23.90
N GLU A 19 -0.56 26.39 -24.37
CA GLU A 19 -1.02 27.14 -25.55
C GLU A 19 -1.17 28.66 -25.29
N GLY A 20 -0.85 29.14 -24.07
CA GLY A 20 -0.88 30.56 -23.71
C GLY A 20 -2.08 30.96 -22.85
N GLY A 21 -2.92 30.01 -22.45
CA GLY A 21 -4.03 30.24 -21.52
C GLY A 21 -3.55 30.65 -20.12
N SER A 22 -4.20 31.64 -19.52
CA SER A 22 -3.91 32.02 -18.14
C SER A 22 -4.47 31.00 -17.14
N LYS A 23 -3.86 30.91 -15.94
CA LYS A 23 -4.40 30.08 -14.84
C LYS A 23 -5.80 30.50 -14.40
N ILE A 24 -6.13 31.80 -14.54
CA ILE A 24 -7.43 32.36 -14.17
C ILE A 24 -8.49 31.92 -15.18
N SER A 25 -8.20 32.05 -16.47
CA SER A 25 -9.10 31.59 -17.53
C SER A 25 -9.29 30.08 -17.49
N ALA A 26 -8.22 29.30 -17.27
CA ALA A 26 -8.31 27.86 -17.09
C ALA A 26 -9.24 27.46 -15.92
N SER A 27 -9.15 28.17 -14.79
CA SER A 27 -10.02 27.94 -13.64
C SER A 27 -11.49 28.17 -13.98
N SER A 28 -11.81 29.24 -14.72
CA SER A 28 -13.17 29.55 -15.15
C SER A 28 -13.70 28.60 -16.22
N VAL A 29 -12.87 28.19 -17.18
CA VAL A 29 -13.28 27.31 -18.29
C VAL A 29 -13.50 25.89 -17.81
N PHE A 30 -12.55 25.35 -17.04
CA PHE A 30 -12.58 23.95 -16.60
C PHE A 30 -13.25 23.75 -15.24
N GLN A 31 -13.65 24.84 -14.57
CA GLN A 31 -14.27 24.82 -13.23
C GLN A 31 -13.41 24.08 -12.19
N VAL A 32 -12.08 24.26 -12.30
CA VAL A 32 -11.09 23.67 -11.39
C VAL A 32 -10.45 24.78 -10.57
N SER A 33 -10.28 24.54 -9.27
CA SER A 33 -9.61 25.51 -8.38
C SER A 33 -8.16 25.78 -8.82
N ARG A 34 -7.72 27.05 -8.73
CA ARG A 34 -6.34 27.47 -9.05
C ARG A 34 -5.25 26.66 -8.32
N PRO A 35 -5.37 26.34 -7.01
CA PRO A 35 -4.36 25.51 -6.33
C PRO A 35 -4.22 24.09 -6.90
N THR A 36 -5.27 23.56 -7.54
CA THR A 36 -5.22 22.25 -8.18
C THR A 36 -4.50 22.34 -9.52
N ILE A 37 -4.74 23.41 -10.27
CA ILE A 37 -4.04 23.72 -11.53
C ILE A 37 -2.53 23.89 -11.27
N ASP A 38 -2.16 24.64 -10.22
CA ASP A 38 -0.76 24.83 -9.83
C ASP A 38 -0.07 23.49 -9.53
N LYS A 39 -0.74 22.59 -8.80
CA LYS A 39 -0.22 21.23 -8.53
C LYS A 39 -0.01 20.42 -9.81
N TRP A 40 -0.91 20.53 -10.78
CA TRP A 40 -0.77 19.80 -12.05
C TRP A 40 0.40 20.31 -12.88
N LEU A 41 0.63 21.62 -12.91
CA LEU A 41 1.82 22.18 -13.57
C LEU A 41 3.11 21.64 -12.94
N SER A 42 3.21 21.61 -11.60
CA SER A 42 4.36 21.00 -10.92
C SER A 42 4.55 19.50 -11.20
N TYR A 43 3.46 18.78 -11.47
CA TYR A 43 3.52 17.36 -11.82
C TYR A 43 3.92 17.13 -13.29
N ASP A 44 3.51 18.02 -14.18
CA ASP A 44 3.94 18.03 -15.58
C ASP A 44 5.46 18.25 -15.69
N ASP A 45 6.03 19.17 -14.89
CA ASP A 45 7.48 19.37 -14.78
C ASP A 45 8.21 18.10 -14.33
N SER A 46 7.56 17.28 -13.49
CA SER A 46 8.08 16.00 -12.99
C SER A 46 7.83 14.82 -13.94
N GLY A 47 7.09 15.03 -15.04
CA GLY A 47 6.82 14.05 -16.09
C GLY A 47 5.65 13.09 -15.87
N ASP A 48 4.88 13.20 -14.78
CA ASP A 48 3.71 12.34 -14.53
C ASP A 48 2.50 13.09 -13.97
N LEU A 49 1.48 13.28 -14.82
CA LEU A 49 0.20 13.91 -14.48
C LEU A 49 -0.82 12.96 -13.84
N SER A 50 -0.49 11.68 -13.73
CA SER A 50 -1.40 10.65 -13.23
C SER A 50 -1.78 10.91 -11.76
N PRO A 51 -3.03 10.59 -11.35
CA PRO A 51 -3.40 10.60 -9.95
C PRO A 51 -2.48 9.68 -9.15
N ARG A 52 -1.78 10.25 -8.16
CA ARG A 52 -0.89 9.48 -7.31
C ARG A 52 -1.70 8.49 -6.47
N LYS A 53 -1.31 7.22 -6.50
CA LYS A 53 -1.91 6.21 -5.64
C LYS A 53 -1.62 6.55 -4.18
N ALA A 54 -2.64 6.46 -3.33
CA ALA A 54 -2.46 6.60 -1.90
C ALA A 54 -1.48 5.52 -1.44
N LYS A 55 -0.41 5.95 -0.75
CA LYS A 55 0.46 5.01 -0.05
C LYS A 55 -0.37 4.44 1.09
N GLY A 56 -0.65 3.13 1.04
CA GLY A 56 -1.36 2.45 2.12
C GLY A 56 -0.62 2.56 3.44
N ASN A 57 -1.26 2.16 4.53
CA ASN A 57 -0.67 2.22 5.86
C ASN A 57 0.60 1.36 5.95
N ARG A 58 1.62 1.89 6.64
CA ARG A 58 2.85 1.13 6.92
C ARG A 58 2.52 -0.04 7.84
N SER A 59 2.89 -1.25 7.43
CA SER A 59 2.69 -2.46 8.23
C SER A 59 3.79 -2.59 9.28
N LYS A 60 3.42 -3.03 10.50
CA LYS A 60 4.38 -3.37 11.58
C LYS A 60 5.30 -4.55 11.22
N ILE A 61 4.83 -5.46 10.35
CA ILE A 61 5.53 -6.70 10.00
C ILE A 61 6.40 -6.45 8.75
N SER A 62 7.72 -6.46 8.94
CA SER A 62 8.69 -6.46 7.84
C SER A 62 8.93 -7.87 7.30
N LYS A 63 9.19 -7.99 5.98
CA LYS A 63 9.40 -9.29 5.33
C LYS A 63 10.63 -10.00 5.88
N GLU A 64 11.74 -9.30 6.03
CA GLU A 64 13.02 -9.83 6.49
C GLU A 64 12.92 -10.40 7.91
N ARG A 65 12.34 -9.64 8.84
CA ARG A 65 12.16 -10.07 10.23
C ARG A 65 11.19 -11.25 10.33
N LEU A 66 10.15 -11.28 9.50
CA LEU A 66 9.23 -12.42 9.44
C LEU A 66 9.94 -13.70 8.98
N VAL A 67 10.77 -13.61 7.93
CA VAL A 67 11.57 -14.74 7.44
C VAL A 67 12.56 -15.23 8.50
N PHE A 68 13.22 -14.31 9.21
CA PHE A 68 14.13 -14.66 10.30
C PHE A 68 13.41 -15.46 11.39
N VAL A 69 12.28 -14.96 11.91
CA VAL A 69 11.51 -15.65 12.95
C VAL A 69 11.04 -17.04 12.48
N LEU A 70 10.58 -17.15 11.22
CA LEU A 70 10.17 -18.44 10.65
C LEU A 70 11.31 -19.47 10.53
N ASN A 71 12.54 -19.01 10.32
CA ASN A 71 13.71 -19.88 10.23
C ASN A 71 14.24 -20.27 11.61
N SER A 72 14.22 -19.35 12.58
CA SER A 72 14.64 -19.62 13.95
C SER A 72 13.70 -20.58 14.68
N GLN A 73 12.39 -20.48 14.42
CA GLN A 73 11.37 -21.31 15.06
C GLN A 73 10.49 -22.00 14.01
N PRO A 74 10.96 -23.12 13.42
CA PRO A 74 10.29 -23.76 12.31
C PRO A 74 8.87 -24.26 12.62
N ASP A 75 8.62 -24.68 13.85
CA ASP A 75 7.34 -25.30 14.25
C ASP A 75 6.38 -24.34 14.96
N ALA A 76 6.79 -23.08 15.14
CA ALA A 76 6.01 -22.07 15.84
C ALA A 76 4.58 -21.92 15.27
N TYR A 77 3.65 -21.63 16.16
CA TYR A 77 2.29 -21.26 15.83
C TYR A 77 2.21 -19.77 15.48
N LEU A 78 1.14 -19.39 14.76
CA LEU A 78 0.96 -18.00 14.32
C LEU A 78 0.82 -17.01 15.49
N HIS A 79 0.32 -17.45 16.66
CA HIS A 79 0.22 -16.60 17.84
C HIS A 79 1.58 -16.34 18.48
N GLU A 80 2.44 -17.36 18.59
CA GLU A 80 3.83 -17.22 19.07
C GLU A 80 4.63 -16.30 18.16
N ILE A 81 4.48 -16.45 16.84
CA ILE A 81 5.09 -15.53 15.87
C ILE A 81 4.56 -14.10 16.07
N ALA A 82 3.29 -13.94 16.39
CA ALA A 82 2.67 -12.62 16.55
C ALA A 82 3.19 -11.86 17.79
N GLU A 83 3.56 -12.57 18.85
CA GLU A 83 4.18 -11.99 20.05
C GLU A 83 5.50 -11.29 19.71
N HIS A 84 6.30 -11.82 18.79
CA HIS A 84 7.56 -11.18 18.34
C HIS A 84 7.36 -9.83 17.64
N PHE A 85 6.15 -9.52 17.19
CA PHE A 85 5.81 -8.29 16.46
C PHE A 85 4.80 -7.40 17.21
N ASP A 86 4.30 -7.83 18.37
CA ASP A 86 3.21 -7.16 19.10
C ASP A 86 2.00 -6.88 18.18
N VAL A 87 1.50 -7.96 17.56
CA VAL A 87 0.36 -7.94 16.63
C VAL A 87 -0.58 -9.10 16.88
N SER A 88 -1.77 -9.05 16.28
CA SER A 88 -2.68 -10.20 16.22
C SER A 88 -2.14 -11.28 15.27
N TYR A 89 -2.41 -12.56 15.57
CA TYR A 89 -2.13 -13.69 14.69
C TYR A 89 -2.71 -13.52 13.28
N VAL A 90 -3.86 -12.81 13.15
CA VAL A 90 -4.49 -12.51 11.85
C VAL A 90 -3.58 -11.63 10.99
N ALA A 91 -2.86 -10.68 11.60
CA ALA A 91 -1.92 -9.82 10.91
C ALA A 91 -0.71 -10.61 10.37
N VAL A 92 -0.22 -11.59 11.13
CA VAL A 92 0.83 -12.50 10.68
C VAL A 92 0.36 -13.34 9.50
N HIS A 93 -0.84 -13.93 9.58
CA HIS A 93 -1.44 -14.68 8.48
C HIS A 93 -1.60 -13.82 7.21
N ALA A 94 -2.09 -12.58 7.35
CA ALA A 94 -2.21 -11.64 6.24
C ALA A 94 -0.83 -11.25 5.66
N ALA A 95 0.19 -11.08 6.51
CA ALA A 95 1.55 -10.79 6.07
C ALA A 95 2.16 -11.96 5.29
N LEU A 96 1.98 -13.21 5.75
CA LEU A 96 2.42 -14.40 5.04
C LEU A 96 1.81 -14.47 3.63
N LYS A 97 0.49 -14.25 3.52
CA LYS A 97 -0.20 -14.17 2.22
C LYS A 97 0.34 -13.03 1.36
N ARG A 98 0.51 -11.83 1.92
CA ARG A 98 1.02 -10.64 1.20
C ARG A 98 2.42 -10.87 0.65
N PHE A 99 3.27 -11.61 1.36
CA PHE A 99 4.64 -11.90 0.94
C PHE A 99 4.79 -13.20 0.14
N GLY A 100 3.69 -13.94 -0.09
CA GLY A 100 3.70 -15.20 -0.83
C GLY A 100 4.47 -16.32 -0.11
N ILE A 101 4.59 -16.26 1.22
CA ILE A 101 5.33 -17.25 2.00
C ILE A 101 4.36 -18.40 2.32
N THR A 102 4.58 -19.54 1.67
CA THR A 102 3.85 -20.78 1.92
C THR A 102 4.77 -21.82 2.56
N ARG A 103 4.35 -22.41 3.68
CA ARG A 103 5.08 -23.50 4.33
C ARG A 103 4.13 -24.66 4.60
N LYS A 104 4.48 -25.85 4.11
CA LYS A 104 3.82 -27.10 4.51
C LYS A 104 4.45 -27.55 5.82
N LYS A 105 3.65 -27.77 6.87
CA LYS A 105 4.16 -28.42 8.10
C LYS A 105 4.38 -29.89 7.77
N ASN A 106 5.62 -30.37 7.84
CA ASN A 106 5.89 -31.80 7.81
C ASN A 106 5.49 -32.36 9.18
N HIS A 107 4.41 -33.15 9.22
CA HIS A 107 3.79 -33.70 10.43
C HIS A 107 4.64 -34.75 11.18
N ALA A 108 5.97 -34.72 11.07
CA ALA A 108 6.86 -35.71 11.67
C ALA A 108 6.92 -35.62 13.21
N LEU A 109 6.38 -34.56 13.81
CA LEU A 109 6.25 -34.43 15.27
C LEU A 109 4.85 -34.88 15.70
N GLN A 110 4.80 -36.03 16.37
CA GLN A 110 3.60 -36.62 16.94
C GLN A 110 2.99 -35.68 17.98
N GLY A 111 1.66 -35.52 17.93
CA GLY A 111 0.92 -34.81 18.96
C GLY A 111 1.19 -35.42 20.33
N THR A 112 1.56 -34.60 21.29
CA THR A 112 1.61 -35.01 22.69
C THR A 112 0.23 -35.54 23.09
N GLU A 113 0.19 -36.78 23.59
CA GLU A 113 -1.04 -37.40 24.07
C GLU A 113 -1.72 -36.50 25.09
N ARG A 114 -2.99 -36.15 24.86
CA ARG A 114 -3.83 -35.57 25.89
C ARG A 114 -4.11 -36.67 26.92
N LYS A 115 -3.48 -36.59 28.10
CA LYS A 115 -3.99 -37.30 29.28
C LYS A 115 -5.39 -36.76 29.58
N LYS A 116 -6.41 -37.60 29.35
CA LYS A 116 -7.74 -37.37 29.90
C LYS A 116 -7.65 -37.49 31.42
N ALA A 117 -8.11 -36.46 32.13
CA ALA A 117 -8.53 -36.56 33.52
C ALA A 117 -9.91 -37.22 33.57
#